data_AF-A0A9N9Q6A8-F1
#
_entry.id   AF-A0A9N9Q6A8-F1
#
_cell.length_a   1.000
_cell.length_b   1.000
_cell.length_c   1.000
_cell.angle_alpha   90.00
_cell.angle_beta   90.00
_cell.angle_gamma   90.00
#
_symmetry.space_group_name_H-M   'P 1'
#
loop_
_entity.id
_entity.type
_entity.pdbx_description
1 polymer ?
#
loop_
_entity_poly.entity_id
_entity_poly.type
_entity_poly.pdbx_seq_one_letter_code
_entity_poly.pdbx_strand_id
1 'polypeptide(L)'
;MDLSVISSQMDGFFDKLPADDSTIDLQPLLYDMFFATSLFFLLGVNPDDDLPGCPHKSVDFIYSFHDAIFRTIFKILLGRFWPLVPQAKYLHSCKLTHEYIDYHVARALEDEDSL
;
A
#
# COMPACT_ATOMS: atom_id res chain seq x y z
N MET A 1 15.12 9.25 14.24
CA MET A 1 14.44 8.29 13.36
C MET A 1 14.40 6.99 14.12
N ASP A 2 13.21 6.59 14.56
CA ASP A 2 13.05 5.41 15.40
C ASP A 2 13.04 4.14 14.52
N LEU A 3 14.04 3.28 14.70
CA LEU A 3 14.17 2.01 13.97
C LEU A 3 13.36 0.88 14.61
N SER A 4 12.77 1.12 15.79
CA SER A 4 11.97 0.14 16.53
C SER A 4 10.77 -0.38 15.71
N VAL A 5 10.19 0.48 14.87
CA VAL A 5 9.06 0.13 14.01
C VAL A 5 9.48 -0.83 12.90
N ILE A 6 10.68 -0.65 12.32
CA ILE A 6 11.20 -1.58 11.32
C ILE A 6 11.45 -2.95 11.96
N SER A 7 12.03 -2.99 13.17
CA SER A 7 12.20 -4.27 13.89
C SER A 7 10.86 -4.93 14.20
N SER A 8 9.85 -4.17 14.66
CA SER A 8 8.53 -4.71 14.94
C SER A 8 7.84 -5.26 13.68
N GLN A 9 7.99 -4.60 12.53
CA GLN A 9 7.44 -5.05 11.26
C GLN A 9 8.19 -6.29 10.72
N MET A 10 9.51 -6.37 10.95
CA MET A 10 10.30 -7.57 10.65
C MET A 10 9.91 -8.76 11.53
N ASP A 11 9.70 -8.55 12.83
CA ASP A 11 9.24 -9.60 13.74
C ASP A 11 7.87 -10.13 13.29
N GLY A 12 6.93 -9.23 12.97
CA GLY A 12 5.63 -9.61 12.41
C GLY A 12 5.71 -10.30 11.04
N PHE A 13 6.72 -10.00 10.23
CA PHE A 13 6.98 -10.74 8.99
C PHE A 13 7.49 -12.16 9.26
N PHE A 14 8.44 -12.33 10.19
CA PHE A 14 8.97 -13.64 10.56
C PHE A 14 7.89 -14.54 11.19
N ASP A 15 6.98 -13.97 11.99
CA ASP A 15 5.85 -14.71 12.57
C ASP A 15 4.87 -15.25 11.52
N LYS A 16 4.79 -14.60 10.35
CA LYS A 16 3.96 -15.05 9.22
C LYS A 16 4.64 -16.14 8.38
N LEU A 17 5.94 -16.39 8.56
CA LEU A 17 6.64 -17.47 7.88
C LEU A 17 6.30 -18.81 8.53
N PRO A 18 5.99 -19.84 7.75
CA PRO A 18 5.73 -21.15 8.31
C PRO A 18 7.04 -21.74 8.86
N ALA A 19 6.94 -22.44 9.99
CA ALA A 19 8.06 -23.14 10.60
C ALA A 19 8.38 -24.49 9.94
N ASP A 20 7.59 -24.88 8.92
CA ASP A 20 7.81 -26.09 8.14
C ASP A 20 8.55 -25.79 6.82
N ASP A 21 9.06 -26.82 6.16
CA ASP A 21 9.72 -26.70 4.84
C ASP A 21 8.72 -26.42 3.70
N SER A 22 7.55 -25.83 3.99
CA SER A 22 6.57 -25.49 2.96
C SER A 22 7.03 -24.28 2.14
N THR A 23 6.74 -24.33 0.85
CA THR A 23 6.99 -23.19 -0.04
C THR A 23 5.82 -22.22 0.06
N ILE A 24 6.10 -20.98 0.45
CA ILE A 24 5.12 -19.89 0.48
C ILE A 24 5.47 -18.78 -0.50
N ASP A 25 4.45 -18.04 -0.93
CA ASP A 25 4.64 -16.82 -1.70
C ASP A 25 5.01 -15.67 -0.75
N LEU A 26 6.25 -15.21 -0.85
CA LEU A 26 6.77 -14.08 -0.04
C LEU A 26 6.33 -12.72 -0.57
N GLN A 27 5.89 -12.64 -1.82
CA GLN A 27 5.56 -11.38 -2.47
C GLN A 27 4.52 -10.55 -1.68
N PRO A 28 3.34 -11.09 -1.30
CA PRO A 28 2.35 -10.32 -0.54
C PRO A 28 2.85 -9.92 0.86
N LEU A 29 3.62 -10.79 1.52
CA LEU A 29 4.16 -10.52 2.87
C LEU A 29 5.17 -9.38 2.86
N LEU A 30 6.07 -9.36 1.87
CA LEU A 30 7.06 -8.30 1.72
C LEU A 30 6.40 -6.97 1.36
N TYR A 31 5.35 -6.98 0.55
CA TYR A 31 4.62 -5.75 0.22
C TYR A 31 3.87 -5.16 1.39
N ASP A 32 3.24 -5.99 2.21
CA ASP A 32 2.57 -5.58 3.45
C ASP A 32 3.55 -4.88 4.40
N MET A 33 4.67 -5.55 4.71
CA MET A 33 5.73 -5.01 5.57
C MET A 33 6.34 -3.72 5.01
N PHE A 34 6.66 -3.69 3.71
CA PHE A 34 7.26 -2.52 3.06
C PHE A 34 6.29 -1.34 3.06
N PHE A 35 5.01 -1.60 2.81
CA PHE A 35 3.98 -0.58 2.80
C PHE A 35 3.77 0.02 4.19
N ALA A 36 3.67 -0.83 5.22
CA ALA A 36 3.54 -0.39 6.60
C ALA A 36 4.72 0.46 7.07
N THR A 37 5.93 0.02 6.75
CA THR A 37 7.14 0.79 7.03
C THR A 37 7.15 2.13 6.29
N SER A 38 6.71 2.15 5.02
CA SER A 38 6.68 3.37 4.20
C SER A 38 5.66 4.38 4.68
N LEU A 39 4.46 3.92 5.07
CA LEU A 39 3.41 4.75 5.66
C LEU A 39 3.88 5.39 6.97
N PHE A 40 4.50 4.58 7.84
CA PHE A 40 5.05 5.10 9.09
C PHE A 40 6.17 6.11 8.83
N PHE A 41 7.05 5.84 7.88
CA PHE A 41 8.15 6.75 7.57
C PHE A 41 7.69 8.07 6.95
N LEU A 42 6.71 8.02 6.04
CA LEU A 42 6.25 9.19 5.28
C LEU A 42 5.21 10.02 6.04
N LEU A 43 4.31 9.37 6.77
CA LEU A 43 3.15 10.00 7.39
C LEU A 43 3.11 9.85 8.92
N GLY A 44 4.00 9.05 9.51
CA GLY A 44 3.96 8.76 10.96
C GLY A 44 2.83 7.82 11.39
N VAL A 45 2.06 7.28 10.44
CA VAL A 45 0.87 6.45 10.70
C VAL A 45 1.21 4.97 10.57
N ASN A 46 0.75 4.15 11.53
CA ASN A 46 0.86 2.70 11.45
C ASN A 46 -0.41 2.11 10.83
N PRO A 47 -0.35 1.37 9.70
CA PRO A 47 -1.54 0.80 9.08
C PRO A 47 -2.13 -0.41 9.79
N ASP A 48 -1.41 -1.01 10.75
CA ASP A 48 -1.96 -2.07 11.61
C ASP A 48 -2.98 -1.53 12.63
N ASP A 49 -3.02 -0.21 12.81
CA ASP A 49 -4.13 0.42 13.49
C ASP A 49 -5.34 0.29 12.55
N ASP A 50 -6.27 -0.61 12.88
CA ASP A 50 -7.56 -0.74 12.18
C ASP A 50 -8.38 0.52 12.48
N LEU A 51 -8.09 1.59 11.73
CA LEU A 51 -8.59 2.92 12.05
C LEU A 51 -10.06 3.06 11.63
N PRO A 52 -10.96 3.38 12.57
CA PRO A 52 -12.37 3.55 12.25
C PRO A 52 -12.52 4.69 11.23
N GLY A 53 -13.07 4.37 10.06
CA GLY A 53 -13.32 5.34 8.97
C GLY A 53 -12.37 5.26 7.78
N CYS A 54 -11.38 4.35 7.77
CA CYS A 54 -10.56 4.13 6.57
C CYS A 54 -11.44 3.61 5.41
N PRO A 55 -11.37 4.23 4.21
CA PRO A 55 -12.29 3.90 3.11
C PRO A 55 -12.02 2.53 2.49
N HIS A 56 -10.78 2.02 2.57
CA HIS A 56 -10.34 0.77 1.96
C HIS A 56 -9.36 0.05 2.88
N LYS A 57 -9.26 -1.28 2.75
CA LYS A 57 -8.25 -2.05 3.50
C LYS A 57 -6.87 -1.90 2.86
N SER A 58 -5.81 -2.03 3.67
CA SER A 58 -4.41 -2.00 3.20
C SER A 58 -4.16 -3.01 2.07
N VAL A 59 -4.73 -4.21 2.18
CA VAL A 59 -4.64 -5.25 1.15
C VAL A 59 -5.24 -4.82 -0.19
N ASP A 60 -6.41 -4.17 -0.18
CA ASP A 60 -7.08 -3.71 -1.39
C ASP A 60 -6.31 -2.57 -2.07
N PHE A 61 -5.68 -1.72 -1.26
CA PHE A 61 -4.72 -0.73 -1.73
C PHE A 61 -3.52 -1.38 -2.41
N ILE A 62 -2.84 -2.35 -1.76
CA ILE A 62 -1.63 -2.99 -2.30
C ILE A 62 -1.90 -3.64 -3.66
N TYR A 63 -3.03 -4.32 -3.81
CA TYR A 63 -3.44 -4.90 -5.09
C TYR A 63 -3.73 -3.84 -6.15
N SER A 64 -4.49 -2.80 -5.79
CA SER A 64 -4.86 -1.72 -6.72
C SER A 64 -3.65 -0.90 -7.16
N PHE A 65 -2.72 -0.63 -6.25
CA PHE A 65 -1.49 0.09 -6.51
C PHE A 65 -0.59 -0.67 -7.48
N HIS A 66 -0.42 -1.98 -7.28
CA HIS A 66 0.34 -2.82 -8.22
C HIS A 66 -0.30 -2.87 -9.60
N ASP A 67 -1.60 -3.08 -9.68
CA ASP A 67 -2.33 -3.10 -10.96
C ASP A 67 -2.21 -1.74 -11.67
N ALA A 68 -2.28 -0.63 -10.93
CA ALA A 68 -2.09 0.72 -11.47
C ALA A 68 -0.66 0.95 -11.99
N ILE A 69 0.38 0.53 -11.27
CA ILE A 69 1.78 0.62 -11.74
C ILE A 69 1.97 -0.22 -13.00
N PHE A 70 1.53 -1.48 -12.97
CA PHE A 70 1.64 -2.39 -14.10
C PHE A 70 0.98 -1.79 -15.34
N ARG A 71 -0.27 -1.34 -15.23
CA ARG A 71 -0.99 -0.67 -16.33
C ARG A 71 -0.34 0.64 -16.77
N THR A 72 0.29 1.38 -15.86
CA THR A 72 1.04 2.59 -16.20
C THR A 72 2.26 2.27 -17.07
N ILE A 73 2.95 1.16 -16.82
CA ILE A 73 4.03 0.67 -17.70
C ILE A 73 3.47 0.39 -19.10
N PHE A 74 2.33 -0.30 -19.22
CA PHE A 74 1.69 -0.51 -20.52
C PHE A 74 1.26 0.79 -21.19
N LYS A 75 0.74 1.76 -20.43
CA LYS A 75 0.40 3.09 -20.93
C LYS A 75 1.61 3.79 -21.54
N ILE A 76 2.77 3.72 -20.87
CA ILE A 76 4.02 4.28 -21.36
C ILE A 76 4.44 3.58 -22.67
N LEU A 77 4.37 2.24 -22.72
CA LEU A 77 4.76 1.44 -23.88
C LEU A 77 3.82 1.66 -25.09
N LEU A 78 2.51 1.70 -24.87
CA LEU A 78 1.50 1.90 -25.92
C LEU A 78 1.45 3.36 -26.41
N GLY A 79 1.90 4.31 -25.60
CA GLY A 79 1.93 5.73 -25.93
C GLY A 79 0.59 6.22 -26.48
N ARG A 80 0.59 6.66 -27.74
CA ARG A 80 -0.59 7.24 -28.39
C ARG A 80 -1.71 6.23 -28.66
N PHE A 81 -1.45 4.93 -28.57
CA PHE A 81 -2.46 3.87 -28.73
C PHE A 81 -3.17 3.49 -27.43
N TRP A 82 -2.70 3.98 -26.28
CA TRP A 82 -3.34 3.74 -24.97
C TRP A 82 -4.85 4.00 -24.92
N PRO A 83 -5.41 5.07 -25.55
CA PRO A 83 -6.84 5.37 -25.48
C PRO A 83 -7.73 4.28 -26.08
N LEU A 84 -7.18 3.36 -26.88
CA LEU A 84 -7.91 2.26 -27.50
C LEU A 84 -8.14 1.08 -26.55
N VAL A 85 -7.43 1.03 -25.42
CA VAL A 85 -7.59 -0.02 -24.39
C VAL A 85 -8.68 0.38 -23.39
N PRO A 86 -9.52 -0.57 -22.91
CA PRO A 86 -10.52 -0.28 -21.88
C PRO A 86 -9.90 0.35 -20.61
N GLN A 87 -10.29 1.59 -20.33
CA GLN A 87 -9.70 2.39 -19.24
C GLN A 87 -10.36 2.17 -17.87
N ALA A 88 -11.54 1.57 -17.82
CA ALA A 88 -12.36 1.49 -16.61
C ALA A 88 -11.61 0.88 -15.41
N LYS A 89 -10.89 -0.23 -15.63
CA LYS A 89 -10.09 -0.88 -14.59
C LYS A 89 -8.93 -0.02 -14.12
N TYR A 90 -8.18 0.58 -15.05
CA TYR A 90 -7.06 1.45 -14.71
C TYR A 90 -7.51 2.64 -13.86
N LEU A 91 -8.58 3.32 -14.29
CA LEU A 91 -9.14 4.47 -13.57
C LEU A 91 -9.67 4.07 -12.19
N HIS A 92 -10.27 2.89 -12.06
CA HIS A 92 -10.73 2.36 -10.78
C HIS A 92 -9.55 2.10 -9.83
N SER A 93 -8.50 1.41 -10.29
CA SER A 93 -7.30 1.13 -9.49
C SER A 93 -6.61 2.43 -9.06
N CYS A 94 -6.50 3.43 -9.94
CA CYS A 94 -5.98 4.75 -9.59
C CYS A 94 -6.86 5.43 -8.53
N LYS A 95 -8.19 5.41 -8.71
CA LYS A 95 -9.12 6.05 -7.77
C LYS A 95 -8.99 5.47 -6.37
N LEU A 96 -9.00 4.14 -6.22
CA LEU A 96 -8.87 3.48 -4.92
C LEU A 96 -7.52 3.81 -4.26
N THR A 97 -6.44 3.79 -5.05
CA THR A 97 -5.10 4.17 -4.59
C THR A 97 -5.08 5.59 -4.02
N HIS A 98 -5.67 6.55 -4.74
CA HIS A 98 -5.75 7.94 -4.29
C HIS A 98 -6.60 8.09 -3.03
N GLU A 99 -7.81 7.51 -3.01
CA GLU A 99 -8.71 7.60 -1.83
C GLU A 99 -8.06 7.07 -0.56
N TYR A 100 -7.29 5.98 -0.64
CA TYR A 100 -6.59 5.43 0.51
C TYR A 100 -5.46 6.36 1.01
N ILE A 101 -4.62 6.86 0.11
CA ILE A 101 -3.51 7.75 0.49
C ILE A 101 -4.02 9.10 0.98
N ASP A 102 -5.02 9.68 0.32
CA ASP A 102 -5.63 10.95 0.69
C ASP A 102 -6.22 10.89 2.11
N TYR A 103 -6.82 9.76 2.50
CA TYR A 103 -7.27 9.54 3.89
C TYR A 103 -6.13 9.62 4.91
N HIS A 104 -5.03 8.91 4.66
CA HIS A 104 -3.88 8.90 5.59
C HIS A 104 -3.16 10.24 5.62
N VAL A 105 -3.09 10.96 4.49
CA VAL A 105 -2.52 12.32 4.42
C VAL A 105 -3.38 13.31 5.19
N ALA A 106 -4.71 13.30 4.97
CA ALA A 106 -5.63 14.21 5.66
C ALA A 106 -5.52 14.04 7.18
N ARG A 107 -5.45 12.79 7.64
CA ARG A 107 -5.29 12.49 9.05
C ARG A 107 -3.94 12.93 9.62
N ALA A 108 -2.85 12.70 8.90
CA ALA A 108 -1.54 13.18 9.34
C ALA A 108 -1.50 14.70 9.51
N LEU A 109 -2.24 15.44 8.67
CA LEU A 109 -2.41 16.89 8.80
C LEU A 109 -3.27 17.27 10.02
N GLU A 110 -4.35 16.53 10.29
CA GLU A 110 -5.19 16.74 11.49
C GLU A 110 -4.40 16.51 12.79
N ASP A 111 -3.54 15.48 12.83
CA ASP A 111 -2.67 15.17 13.97
C ASP A 111 -1.59 16.24 14.16
N GLU A 112 -1.08 16.87 13.08
CA GLU A 112 -0.13 17.99 13.14
C GLU A 112 -0.78 19.28 13.66
N ASP A 113 -2.01 19.60 13.23
CA ASP A 113 -2.77 20.78 13.67
C ASP A 113 -3.26 20.67 15.14
N SER A 114 -3.25 19.47 15.71
CA SER A 114 -3.70 19.17 17.08
C SER A 114 -2.58 19.25 18.14
N LEU A 115 -1.33 19.52 17.72
CA LEU A 115 -0.13 19.69 18.55
C LEU A 115 0.16 21.16 18.89
#